data_AF-B2JAK6-F1
#
_entry.id   AF-B2JAK6-F1
#
_cell.length_a   1.000
_cell.length_b   1.000
_cell.length_c   1.000
_cell.angle_alpha   90.00
_cell.angle_beta   90.00
_cell.angle_gamma   90.00
#
_symmetry.space_group_name_H-M   'P 1'
#
loop_
_entity.id
_entity.type
_entity.pdbx_description
1 polymer ?
#
loop_
_entity_poly.entity_id
_entity_poly.type
_entity_poly.pdbx_seq_one_letter_code
_entity_poly.pdbx_strand_id
1 'polypeptide(L)'
;MYTLNILKDSTAVMYEKMTFPAFQYVLQEINSKESLIAIAASYQEEPVGLVLAEIRTYNQSAEVLSLFVEPSHRCAGIGTNLLNRLETELTYRRCKKVELVYMTGKSTTPALENLLHKCGWTSPQPRMLVCKGEMEKGIQAPWLKQYSQLPAAYTIFPWREITTQERQAIERQQATQPWIPEDLIPFKYDKQIEPLNSLGLRYQGQVVGWLISHRIFPDTIRYTCAFCRPDIQKKGRMITLFYEAAKLQLNAKIPHFIWTTPMNHQSMVAFVKYRCLPYLTSIQETRIISKLLLG
;
A
#
# COMPACT_ATOMS: atom_id res chain seq x y z
N MET A 1 15.88 29.19 20.11
CA MET A 1 14.84 28.28 20.65
C MET A 1 14.07 27.71 19.47
N TYR A 2 13.68 26.43 19.48
CA TYR A 2 12.86 25.86 18.41
C TYR A 2 11.41 26.33 18.55
N THR A 3 10.78 26.72 17.46
CA THR A 3 9.36 27.09 17.40
C THR A 3 8.57 26.01 16.67
N LEU A 4 7.36 25.70 17.16
CA LEU A 4 6.45 24.75 16.52
C LEU A 4 5.16 25.44 16.14
N ASN A 5 4.78 25.35 14.86
CA ASN A 5 3.60 26.00 14.31
C ASN A 5 2.77 25.02 13.48
N ILE A 6 1.45 25.13 13.57
CA ILE A 6 0.54 24.49 12.62
C ILE A 6 0.55 25.38 11.36
N LEU A 7 0.92 24.80 10.22
CA LEU A 7 0.96 25.55 8.96
C LEU A 7 -0.45 25.83 8.47
N LYS A 8 -0.71 27.09 8.06
CA LYS A 8 -2.00 27.57 7.56
C LYS A 8 -1.87 28.58 6.40
N ASP A 9 -0.69 28.74 5.81
CA ASP A 9 -0.40 29.80 4.84
C ASP A 9 0.76 29.46 3.89
N SER A 10 1.18 30.45 3.09
CA SER A 10 2.20 30.38 2.05
C SER A 10 3.58 29.91 2.52
N THR A 11 3.84 29.83 3.83
CA THR A 11 5.12 29.34 4.37
C THR A 11 5.32 27.84 4.19
N ALA A 12 4.27 27.09 3.87
CA ALA A 12 4.31 25.63 3.72
C ALA A 12 5.29 25.16 2.63
N VAL A 13 5.49 25.95 1.57
CA VAL A 13 6.41 25.64 0.46
C VAL A 13 7.86 25.49 0.94
N MET A 14 8.25 26.22 2.00
CA MET A 14 9.60 26.13 2.57
C MET A 14 9.92 24.73 3.14
N TYR A 15 8.89 23.93 3.43
CA TYR A 15 9.01 22.60 4.02
C TYR A 15 8.89 21.45 3.01
N GLU A 16 8.77 21.71 1.71
CA GLU A 16 8.56 20.67 0.68
C GLU A 16 9.64 19.59 0.64
N LYS A 17 10.89 19.95 1.00
CA LYS A 17 12.03 19.02 1.06
C LYS A 17 12.02 18.14 2.32
N MET A 18 11.14 18.44 3.28
CA MET A 18 11.00 17.73 4.55
C MET A 18 9.88 16.70 4.55
N THR A 19 9.42 16.29 3.37
CA THR A 19 8.46 15.21 3.22
C THR A 19 8.78 14.35 2.00
N PHE A 20 8.08 13.24 1.85
CA PHE A 20 8.18 12.44 0.63
C PHE A 20 7.51 13.19 -0.54
N PRO A 21 8.04 13.12 -1.77
CA PRO A 21 7.44 13.78 -2.93
C PRO A 21 5.94 13.47 -3.10
N ALA A 22 5.54 12.23 -2.80
CA ALA A 22 4.14 11.79 -2.87
C ALA A 22 3.19 12.50 -1.88
N PHE A 23 3.71 13.20 -0.86
CA PHE A 23 2.91 13.93 0.13
C PHE A 23 3.10 15.45 0.05
N GLN A 24 3.83 15.97 -0.93
CA GLN A 24 3.98 17.42 -1.11
C GLN A 24 2.64 18.11 -1.40
N TYR A 25 1.68 17.41 -2.02
CA TYR A 25 0.32 17.92 -2.24
C TYR A 25 -0.37 18.35 -0.93
N VAL A 26 -0.01 17.72 0.21
CA VAL A 26 -0.59 18.06 1.52
C VAL A 26 -0.27 19.52 1.88
N LEU A 27 0.94 19.98 1.59
CA LEU A 27 1.37 21.36 1.84
C LEU A 27 0.64 22.36 0.93
N GLN A 28 0.26 21.93 -0.27
CA GLN A 28 -0.48 22.75 -1.24
C GLN A 28 -1.97 22.87 -0.88
N GLU A 29 -2.54 21.82 -0.29
CA GLU A 29 -3.97 21.72 -0.03
C GLU A 29 -4.37 21.99 1.44
N ILE A 30 -3.42 22.22 2.35
CA ILE A 30 -3.67 22.33 3.80
C ILE A 30 -4.71 23.39 4.18
N ASN A 31 -4.83 24.46 3.39
CA ASN A 31 -5.82 25.53 3.62
C ASN A 31 -7.21 25.19 3.09
N SER A 32 -7.30 24.22 2.17
CA SER A 32 -8.54 23.82 1.51
C SER A 32 -9.15 22.55 2.10
N LYS A 33 -8.35 21.74 2.80
CA LYS A 33 -8.78 20.45 3.36
C LYS A 33 -8.54 20.40 4.86
N GLU A 34 -9.63 20.52 5.62
CA GLU A 34 -9.61 20.41 7.09
C GLU A 34 -9.14 19.06 7.62
N SER A 35 -9.16 18.01 6.79
CA SER A 35 -8.60 16.71 7.16
C SER A 35 -7.08 16.71 7.22
N LEU A 36 -6.41 17.67 6.59
CA LEU A 36 -4.95 17.73 6.51
C LEU A 36 -4.38 18.55 7.67
N ILE A 37 -3.26 18.07 8.21
CA ILE A 37 -2.51 18.73 9.27
C ILE A 37 -1.03 18.70 8.90
N ALA A 38 -0.38 19.86 8.99
CA ALA A 38 1.07 19.97 8.96
C ALA A 38 1.54 20.77 10.17
N ILE A 39 2.47 20.20 10.93
CA ILE A 39 3.13 20.89 12.03
C ILE A 39 4.61 21.00 11.66
N ALA A 40 5.06 22.25 11.64
CA ALA A 40 6.41 22.62 11.29
C ALA A 40 7.22 22.93 12.55
N ALA A 41 8.51 22.62 12.50
CA ALA A 41 9.51 23.10 13.43
C ALA A 41 10.47 24.05 12.70
N SER A 42 10.78 25.19 13.31
CA SER A 42 11.76 26.16 12.81
C SER A 42 12.81 26.51 13.86
N TYR A 43 14.01 26.88 13.41
CA TYR A 43 15.08 27.45 14.23
C TYR A 43 15.63 28.68 13.54
N GLN A 44 15.54 29.85 14.19
CA GLN A 44 15.92 31.13 13.56
C GLN A 44 15.23 31.33 12.20
N GLU A 45 13.92 31.05 12.15
CA GLU A 45 13.06 31.12 10.95
C GLU A 45 13.36 30.07 9.86
N GLU A 46 14.46 29.31 9.98
CA GLU A 46 14.79 28.24 9.06
C GLU A 46 13.95 26.97 9.35
N PRO A 47 13.39 26.31 8.33
CA PRO A 47 12.77 24.99 8.45
C PRO A 47 13.75 23.96 9.00
N VAL A 48 13.38 23.23 10.05
CA VAL A 48 14.20 22.15 10.63
C VAL A 48 13.45 20.84 10.87
N GLY A 49 12.12 20.84 10.73
CA GLY A 49 11.34 19.61 10.83
C GLY A 49 9.89 19.78 10.41
N LEU A 50 9.25 18.68 10.07
CA LEU A 50 7.87 18.62 9.59
C LEU A 50 7.23 17.30 10.01
N VAL A 51 5.98 17.35 10.45
CA VAL A 51 5.09 16.18 10.52
C VAL A 51 3.81 16.47 9.76
N LEU A 52 3.40 15.51 8.93
CA LEU A 52 2.17 15.55 8.13
C LEU A 52 1.22 14.46 8.59
N ALA A 53 -0.06 14.78 8.69
CA ALA A 53 -1.11 13.82 8.96
C ALA A 53 -2.40 14.11 8.19
N GLU A 54 -3.19 13.06 7.98
CA GLU A 54 -4.54 13.13 7.41
C GLU A 54 -5.55 12.47 8.34
N ILE A 55 -6.66 13.18 8.62
CA ILE A 55 -7.78 12.69 9.40
C ILE A 55 -8.72 11.88 8.51
N ARG A 56 -9.00 10.66 8.95
CA ARG A 56 -10.00 9.76 8.39
C ARG A 56 -11.32 9.96 9.13
N THR A 57 -12.21 10.76 8.55
CA THR A 57 -13.47 11.17 9.18
C THR A 57 -14.42 10.00 9.49
N TYR A 58 -14.39 8.94 8.68
CA TYR A 58 -15.31 7.80 8.80
C TYR A 58 -15.12 6.96 10.08
N ASN A 59 -13.96 7.03 10.75
CA ASN A 59 -13.67 6.24 11.95
C ASN A 59 -12.98 7.06 13.05
N GLN A 60 -13.01 8.39 12.97
CA GLN A 60 -12.37 9.28 13.93
C GLN A 60 -10.89 8.92 14.17
N SER A 61 -10.18 8.51 13.12
CA SER A 61 -8.75 8.20 13.19
C SER A 61 -7.93 9.13 12.33
N ALA A 62 -6.62 9.09 12.47
CA ALA A 62 -5.70 9.80 11.60
C ALA A 62 -4.51 8.91 11.19
N GLU A 63 -3.88 9.26 10.08
CA GLU A 63 -2.64 8.65 9.62
C GLU A 63 -1.53 9.70 9.58
N VAL A 64 -0.40 9.41 10.20
CA VAL A 64 0.84 10.16 9.99
C VAL A 64 1.42 9.73 8.66
N LEU A 65 1.46 10.67 7.71
CA LEU A 65 1.94 10.46 6.36
C LEU A 65 3.47 10.57 6.29
N SER A 66 4.03 11.50 7.06
CA SER A 66 5.47 11.78 7.05
C SER A 66 5.91 12.43 8.35
N LEU A 67 7.12 12.11 8.79
CA LEU A 67 7.82 12.76 9.91
C LEU A 67 9.28 12.93 9.52
N PHE A 68 9.76 14.16 9.57
CA PHE A 68 11.12 14.52 9.19
C PHE A 68 11.72 15.52 10.17
N VAL A 69 13.01 15.33 10.47
CA VAL A 69 13.84 16.29 11.17
C VAL A 69 15.18 16.36 10.43
N GLU A 70 15.61 17.60 10.16
CA GLU A 70 16.87 17.90 9.50
C GLU A 70 18.04 17.23 10.24
N PRO A 71 18.90 16.45 9.56
CA PRO A 71 20.02 15.73 10.17
C PRO A 71 20.83 16.51 11.23
N SER A 72 21.19 17.77 10.96
CA SER A 72 21.98 18.61 11.88
C SER A 72 21.23 19.01 13.16
N HIS A 73 19.90 18.88 13.18
CA HIS A 73 19.03 19.23 14.30
C HIS A 73 18.42 18.00 15.01
N ARG A 74 18.87 16.78 14.67
CA ARG A 74 18.39 15.55 15.32
C ARG A 74 18.90 15.44 16.76
N CYS A 75 18.26 14.54 17.52
CA CYS A 75 18.56 14.30 18.93
C CYS A 75 18.35 15.51 19.86
N ALA A 76 17.72 16.59 19.38
CA ALA A 76 17.38 17.79 20.16
C ALA A 76 15.92 17.84 20.64
N GLY A 77 15.21 16.70 20.62
CA GLY A 77 13.80 16.59 21.05
C GLY A 77 12.76 17.10 20.03
N ILE A 78 13.17 17.58 18.85
CA ILE A 78 12.27 18.13 17.83
C ILE A 78 11.22 17.12 17.37
N GLY A 79 11.63 15.88 17.05
CA GLY A 79 10.70 14.83 16.62
C GLY A 79 9.63 14.50 17.68
N THR A 80 10.02 14.50 18.95
CA THR A 80 9.10 14.31 20.08
C THR A 80 8.11 15.47 20.18
N ASN A 81 8.59 16.71 20.08
CA ASN A 81 7.73 17.89 20.13
C ASN A 81 6.76 17.95 18.95
N LEU A 82 7.20 17.59 17.75
CA LEU A 82 6.35 17.50 16.55
C LEU A 82 5.21 16.49 16.76
N LEU A 83 5.52 15.28 17.25
CA LEU A 83 4.52 14.25 17.52
C LEU A 83 3.56 14.66 18.63
N ASN A 84 4.05 15.17 19.75
CA ASN A 84 3.19 15.61 20.85
C ASN A 84 2.25 16.74 20.44
N ARG A 85 2.74 17.69 19.62
CA ARG A 85 1.91 18.76 19.08
C ARG A 85 0.86 18.22 18.11
N LEU A 86 1.21 17.23 17.29
CA LEU A 86 0.28 16.56 16.39
C LEU A 86 -0.81 15.83 17.15
N GLU A 87 -0.44 15.05 18.15
CA GLU A 87 -1.39 14.31 18.99
C GLU A 87 -2.37 15.27 19.70
N THR A 88 -1.87 16.40 20.21
CA THR A 88 -2.72 17.45 20.82
C THR A 88 -3.73 18.00 19.83
N GLU A 89 -3.29 18.33 18.61
CA GLU A 89 -4.16 18.83 17.55
C GLU A 89 -5.20 17.77 17.11
N LEU A 90 -4.80 16.51 17.02
CA LEU A 90 -5.67 15.40 16.68
C LEU A 90 -6.73 15.15 17.77
N THR A 91 -6.35 15.19 19.04
CA THR A 91 -7.29 15.11 20.17
C THR A 91 -8.29 16.27 20.12
N TYR A 92 -7.82 17.51 19.88
CA TYR A 92 -8.69 18.68 19.71
C TYR A 92 -9.70 18.48 18.56
N ARG A 93 -9.27 17.87 17.46
CA ARG A 93 -10.13 17.48 16.31
C ARG A 93 -10.91 16.18 16.53
N ARG A 94 -11.00 15.69 17.77
CA ARG A 94 -11.79 14.52 18.20
C ARG A 94 -11.36 13.20 17.56
N CYS A 95 -10.11 13.09 17.11
CA CYS A 95 -9.53 11.81 16.73
C CYS A 95 -9.31 10.95 17.98
N LYS A 96 -9.63 9.66 17.88
CA LYS A 96 -9.47 8.66 18.95
C LYS A 96 -8.22 7.81 18.79
N LYS A 97 -7.67 7.77 17.58
CA LYS A 97 -6.53 6.93 17.22
C LYS A 97 -5.71 7.59 16.13
N VAL A 98 -4.40 7.44 16.22
CA VAL A 98 -3.47 7.78 15.15
C VAL A 98 -2.63 6.56 14.77
N GLU A 99 -2.35 6.40 13.48
CA GLU A 99 -1.55 5.33 12.92
C GLU A 99 -0.37 5.89 12.11
N LEU A 100 0.73 5.15 12.04
CA LEU A 100 1.85 5.44 11.16
C LEU A 100 2.26 4.15 10.46
N VAL A 101 2.40 4.21 9.13
CA VAL A 101 2.88 3.10 8.31
C VAL A 101 4.25 3.46 7.74
N TYR A 102 5.20 2.55 7.86
CA TYR A 102 6.56 2.77 7.35
C TYR A 102 7.17 1.48 6.80
N MET A 103 8.13 1.65 5.88
CA MET A 103 8.95 0.56 5.36
C MET A 103 10.11 0.27 6.31
N THR A 104 10.38 -1.01 6.56
CA THR A 104 11.55 -1.46 7.33
C THR A 104 12.84 -1.40 6.49
N GLY A 105 13.98 -1.61 7.15
CA GLY A 105 15.29 -1.72 6.48
C GLY A 105 15.92 -0.39 6.08
N LYS A 106 15.38 0.75 6.53
CA LYS A 106 16.04 2.05 6.41
C LYS A 106 16.98 2.25 7.60
N SER A 107 18.10 2.95 7.38
CA SER A 107 19.04 3.30 8.46
C SER A 107 18.39 4.12 9.57
N THR A 108 17.31 4.85 9.26
CA THR A 108 16.53 5.64 10.22
C THR A 108 15.44 4.84 10.94
N THR A 109 15.15 3.60 10.55
CA THR A 109 14.08 2.79 11.14
C THR A 109 14.24 2.62 12.66
N PRO A 110 15.42 2.26 13.21
CA PRO A 110 15.58 2.13 14.66
C PRO A 110 15.32 3.43 15.40
N ALA A 111 15.76 4.57 14.84
CA ALA A 111 15.56 5.88 15.46
C ALA A 111 14.07 6.29 15.48
N LEU A 112 13.33 6.00 14.40
CA LEU A 112 11.88 6.22 14.33
C LEU A 112 11.14 5.36 15.36
N GLU A 113 11.43 4.06 15.42
CA GLU A 113 10.79 3.13 16.37
C GLU A 113 11.06 3.55 17.83
N ASN A 114 12.30 3.97 18.14
CA ASN A 114 12.65 4.45 19.47
C ASN A 114 11.93 5.76 19.83
N LEU A 115 11.78 6.68 18.87
CA LEU A 115 11.02 7.92 19.04
C LEU A 115 9.55 7.62 19.35
N LEU A 116 8.91 6.77 18.55
CA LEU A 116 7.49 6.43 18.71
C LEU A 116 7.24 5.70 20.04
N HIS A 117 8.11 4.76 20.41
CA HIS A 117 8.06 4.09 21.71
C HIS A 117 8.17 5.09 22.88
N LYS A 118 9.12 6.04 22.82
CA LYS A 118 9.24 7.11 23.82
C LYS A 118 7.99 8.00 23.91
N CYS A 119 7.27 8.16 22.79
CA CYS A 119 6.01 8.90 22.75
C CYS A 119 4.79 8.03 23.12
N GLY A 120 4.98 6.80 23.62
CA GLY A 120 3.90 5.93 24.09
C GLY A 120 3.06 5.29 22.98
N TRP A 121 3.62 5.15 21.77
CA TRP A 121 2.99 4.37 20.71
C TRP A 121 3.18 2.87 20.94
N THR A 122 2.32 2.03 20.35
CA THR A 122 2.38 0.57 20.48
C THR A 122 3.68 -0.03 19.91
N SER A 123 3.97 -1.30 20.17
CA SER A 123 5.05 -1.99 19.43
C SER A 123 4.69 -2.11 17.94
N PRO A 124 5.64 -1.90 17.01
CA PRO A 124 5.41 -2.08 15.58
C PRO A 124 4.91 -3.48 15.22
N GLN A 125 3.88 -3.55 14.37
CA GLN A 125 3.32 -4.80 13.88
C GLN A 125 3.58 -4.97 12.37
N PRO A 126 4.01 -6.16 11.90
CA PRO A 126 4.10 -6.44 10.47
C PRO A 126 2.76 -6.24 9.77
N ARG A 127 2.74 -5.46 8.69
CA ARG A 127 1.52 -5.11 7.94
C ARG A 127 1.47 -5.80 6.59
N MET A 128 2.51 -5.62 5.76
CA MET A 128 2.58 -6.19 4.41
C MET A 128 4.01 -6.52 4.03
N LEU A 129 4.20 -7.54 3.20
CA LEU A 129 5.39 -7.68 2.38
C LEU A 129 5.27 -6.80 1.13
N VAL A 130 6.35 -6.15 0.72
CA VAL A 130 6.46 -5.40 -0.52
C VAL A 130 7.48 -6.11 -1.39
N CYS A 131 7.01 -6.66 -2.50
CA CYS A 131 7.81 -7.52 -3.37
C CYS A 131 8.05 -6.77 -4.68
N LYS A 132 9.32 -6.69 -5.09
CA LYS A 132 9.72 -6.09 -6.36
C LYS A 132 10.54 -7.09 -7.14
N GLY A 133 10.42 -7.06 -8.45
CA GLY A 133 11.23 -7.90 -9.31
C GLY A 133 11.26 -7.42 -10.75
N GLU A 134 12.07 -8.12 -11.51
CA GLU A 134 12.24 -7.93 -12.95
C GLU A 134 11.59 -9.09 -13.68
N MET A 135 10.87 -8.79 -14.76
CA MET A 135 10.10 -9.76 -15.52
C MET A 135 10.97 -10.89 -16.07
N GLU A 136 12.16 -10.56 -16.59
CA GLU A 136 13.09 -11.54 -17.15
C GLU A 136 13.53 -12.58 -16.12
N LYS A 137 13.81 -12.15 -14.88
CA LYS A 137 14.15 -13.04 -13.76
C LYS A 137 12.92 -13.78 -13.23
N GLY A 138 11.81 -13.07 -13.05
CA GLY A 138 10.57 -13.58 -12.48
C GLY A 138 9.98 -14.74 -13.27
N ILE A 139 9.92 -14.61 -14.60
CA ILE A 139 9.31 -15.61 -15.48
C ILE A 139 10.12 -16.92 -15.58
N GLN A 140 11.40 -16.89 -15.20
CA GLN A 140 12.28 -18.07 -15.21
C GLN A 140 11.99 -19.05 -14.08
N ALA A 141 11.12 -18.71 -13.12
CA ALA A 141 10.78 -19.59 -12.02
C ALA A 141 10.22 -20.94 -12.54
N PRO A 142 10.86 -22.10 -12.25
CA PRO A 142 10.46 -23.39 -12.81
C PRO A 142 9.02 -23.77 -12.45
N TRP A 143 8.56 -23.37 -11.27
CA TRP A 143 7.21 -23.62 -10.80
C TRP A 143 6.14 -22.85 -11.59
N LEU A 144 6.45 -21.74 -12.27
CA LEU A 144 5.49 -21.06 -13.16
C LEU A 144 5.17 -21.94 -14.38
N LYS A 145 6.21 -22.51 -14.99
CA LYS A 145 6.08 -23.34 -16.21
C LYS A 145 5.25 -24.60 -15.96
N GLN A 146 5.33 -25.17 -14.76
CA GLN A 146 4.54 -26.34 -14.34
C GLN A 146 3.02 -26.11 -14.40
N TYR A 147 2.58 -24.85 -14.30
CA TYR A 147 1.16 -24.47 -14.35
C TYR A 147 0.85 -23.60 -15.57
N SER A 148 1.61 -23.75 -16.66
CA SER A 148 1.40 -22.97 -17.89
C SER A 148 0.12 -23.31 -18.66
N GLN A 149 -0.58 -24.38 -18.28
CA GLN A 149 -1.78 -24.83 -18.97
C GLN A 149 -2.99 -24.95 -18.02
N LEU A 150 -4.14 -24.51 -18.52
CA LEU A 150 -5.43 -24.72 -17.89
C LEU A 150 -6.18 -25.88 -18.58
N PRO A 151 -7.02 -26.63 -17.85
CA PRO A 151 -7.96 -27.56 -18.47
C PRO A 151 -8.91 -26.82 -19.41
N ALA A 152 -9.40 -27.51 -20.43
CA ALA A 152 -10.28 -26.93 -21.46
C ALA A 152 -11.56 -26.27 -20.92
N ALA A 153 -12.03 -26.68 -19.73
CA ALA A 153 -13.20 -26.07 -19.08
C ALA A 153 -12.96 -24.64 -18.54
N TYR A 154 -11.71 -24.18 -18.55
CA TYR A 154 -11.33 -22.84 -18.11
C TYR A 154 -10.99 -21.94 -19.29
N THR A 155 -11.21 -20.65 -19.12
CA THR A 155 -10.84 -19.64 -20.13
C THR A 155 -10.30 -18.40 -19.43
N ILE A 156 -9.13 -17.94 -19.87
CA ILE A 156 -8.57 -16.65 -19.46
C ILE A 156 -9.11 -15.58 -20.40
N PHE A 157 -9.48 -14.42 -19.86
CA PHE A 157 -9.95 -13.28 -20.66
C PHE A 157 -9.38 -11.97 -20.13
N PRO A 158 -9.23 -10.92 -20.97
CA PRO A 158 -8.89 -9.58 -20.51
C PRO A 158 -9.96 -9.05 -19.54
N TRP A 159 -9.58 -8.56 -18.36
CA TRP A 159 -10.56 -8.16 -17.33
C TRP A 159 -11.56 -7.09 -17.82
N ARG A 160 -11.12 -6.21 -18.73
CA ARG A 160 -11.98 -5.19 -19.36
C ARG A 160 -13.19 -5.76 -20.12
N GLU A 161 -13.17 -7.05 -20.45
CA GLU A 161 -14.25 -7.76 -21.15
C GLU A 161 -15.22 -8.45 -20.18
N ILE A 162 -15.13 -8.18 -18.88
CA ILE A 162 -16.15 -8.61 -17.93
C ILE A 162 -17.48 -7.93 -18.26
N THR A 163 -18.54 -8.72 -18.37
CA THR A 163 -19.87 -8.22 -18.69
C THR A 163 -20.57 -7.67 -17.46
N THR A 164 -21.55 -6.79 -17.67
CA THR A 164 -22.44 -6.32 -16.60
C THR A 164 -23.16 -7.47 -15.90
N GLN A 165 -23.53 -8.53 -16.64
CA GLN A 165 -24.20 -9.71 -16.09
C GLN A 165 -23.27 -10.50 -15.15
N GLU A 166 -22.01 -10.70 -15.54
CA GLU A 166 -21.02 -11.38 -14.70
C GLU A 166 -20.69 -10.58 -13.45
N ARG A 167 -20.54 -9.25 -13.57
CA ARG A 167 -20.33 -8.34 -12.43
C ARG A 167 -21.48 -8.44 -11.43
N GLN A 168 -22.72 -8.33 -11.92
CA GLN A 168 -23.92 -8.47 -11.09
C GLN A 168 -24.03 -9.86 -10.45
N ALA A 169 -23.64 -10.93 -11.16
CA ALA A 169 -23.64 -12.28 -10.61
C ALA A 169 -22.67 -12.40 -9.43
N ILE A 170 -21.45 -11.86 -9.56
CA ILE A 170 -20.46 -11.83 -8.47
C ILE A 170 -20.98 -11.03 -7.28
N GLU A 171 -21.52 -9.83 -7.51
CA GLU A 171 -22.05 -8.96 -6.45
C GLU A 171 -23.24 -9.62 -5.72
N ARG A 172 -24.18 -10.22 -6.46
CA ARG A 172 -25.31 -10.94 -5.89
C ARG A 172 -24.85 -12.14 -5.05
N GLN A 173 -23.94 -12.95 -5.59
CA GLN A 173 -23.40 -14.10 -4.86
C GLN A 173 -22.66 -13.66 -3.61
N GLN A 174 -21.86 -12.58 -3.69
CA GLN A 174 -21.16 -12.04 -2.52
C GLN A 174 -22.12 -11.52 -1.44
N ALA A 175 -23.27 -10.97 -1.84
CA ALA A 175 -24.29 -10.50 -0.89
C ALA A 175 -25.06 -11.64 -0.21
N THR A 176 -25.31 -12.76 -0.90
CA THR A 176 -26.10 -13.89 -0.36
C THR A 176 -25.24 -14.96 0.30
N GLN A 177 -24.04 -15.21 -0.23
CA GLN A 177 -23.09 -16.20 0.26
C GLN A 177 -21.65 -15.67 0.07
N PRO A 178 -21.16 -14.85 1.01
CA PRO A 178 -19.84 -14.24 0.90
C PRO A 178 -18.74 -15.29 0.74
N TRP A 179 -17.93 -15.15 -0.32
CA TRP A 179 -16.81 -16.05 -0.61
C TRP A 179 -15.53 -15.30 -0.95
N ILE A 180 -15.61 -13.99 -1.15
CA ILE A 180 -14.49 -13.09 -1.46
C ILE A 180 -14.15 -12.29 -0.20
N PRO A 181 -12.90 -12.32 0.28
CA PRO A 181 -12.45 -11.40 1.31
C PRO A 181 -12.64 -9.94 0.89
N GLU A 182 -12.96 -9.07 1.84
CA GLU A 182 -13.31 -7.66 1.60
C GLU A 182 -12.22 -6.88 0.83
N ASP A 183 -10.94 -7.22 1.06
CA ASP A 183 -9.76 -6.64 0.41
C ASP A 183 -9.39 -7.32 -0.91
N LEU A 184 -10.14 -8.35 -1.32
CA LEU A 184 -9.96 -9.07 -2.58
C LEU A 184 -11.14 -8.92 -3.55
N ILE A 185 -12.14 -8.10 -3.19
CA ILE A 185 -13.24 -7.72 -4.08
C ILE A 185 -12.67 -6.93 -5.27
N PRO A 186 -12.81 -7.42 -6.52
CA PRO A 186 -12.09 -6.87 -7.66
C PRO A 186 -12.55 -5.46 -8.00
N PHE A 187 -13.85 -5.19 -7.86
CA PHE A 187 -14.46 -3.93 -8.30
C PHE A 187 -14.05 -2.71 -7.47
N LYS A 188 -13.42 -2.93 -6.30
CA LYS A 188 -12.77 -1.86 -5.53
C LYS A 188 -11.55 -1.28 -6.23
N TYR A 189 -11.05 -2.00 -7.24
CA TYR A 189 -9.83 -1.72 -7.97
C TYR A 189 -10.08 -1.42 -9.46
N ASP A 190 -11.33 -1.15 -9.87
CA ASP A 190 -11.67 -0.92 -11.29
C ASP A 190 -11.17 0.43 -11.83
N LYS A 191 -10.74 1.35 -10.96
CA LYS A 191 -10.26 2.67 -11.38
C LYS A 191 -8.87 2.56 -12.00
N GLN A 192 -8.75 2.92 -13.29
CA GLN A 192 -7.47 3.00 -14.01
C GLN A 192 -6.69 1.67 -14.03
N ILE A 193 -7.39 0.54 -14.22
CA ILE A 193 -6.75 -0.76 -14.41
C ILE A 193 -5.75 -0.72 -15.56
N GLU A 194 -4.68 -1.51 -15.47
CA GLU A 194 -3.78 -1.79 -16.58
C GLU A 194 -4.40 -2.86 -17.48
N PRO A 195 -4.92 -2.50 -18.67
CA PRO A 195 -5.65 -3.43 -19.51
C PRO A 195 -4.77 -4.53 -20.11
N LEU A 196 -3.45 -4.32 -20.22
CA LEU A 196 -2.52 -5.28 -20.83
C LEU A 196 -2.53 -6.63 -20.12
N ASN A 197 -2.48 -6.62 -18.78
CA ASN A 197 -2.30 -7.84 -17.98
C ASN A 197 -3.24 -7.93 -16.78
N SER A 198 -4.29 -7.13 -16.73
CA SER A 198 -5.45 -7.42 -15.89
C SER A 198 -6.28 -8.51 -16.55
N LEU A 199 -6.39 -9.66 -15.90
CA LEU A 199 -7.00 -10.87 -16.47
C LEU A 199 -8.09 -11.43 -15.56
N GLY A 200 -9.12 -11.99 -16.15
CA GLY A 200 -10.12 -12.80 -15.48
C GLY A 200 -9.99 -14.28 -15.84
N LEU A 201 -10.56 -15.13 -14.99
CA LEU A 201 -10.63 -16.57 -15.19
C LEU A 201 -12.09 -17.02 -15.16
N ARG A 202 -12.55 -17.63 -16.25
CA ARG A 202 -13.84 -18.32 -16.34
C ARG A 202 -13.66 -19.81 -16.12
N TYR A 203 -14.65 -20.45 -15.51
CA TYR A 203 -14.81 -21.89 -15.44
C TYR A 203 -16.26 -22.23 -15.75
N GLN A 204 -16.49 -23.03 -16.80
CA GLN A 204 -17.84 -23.38 -17.26
C GLN A 204 -18.76 -22.15 -17.44
N GLY A 205 -18.22 -21.08 -18.03
CA GLY A 205 -18.95 -19.83 -18.30
C GLY A 205 -19.11 -18.88 -17.10
N GLN A 206 -18.67 -19.26 -15.89
CA GLN A 206 -18.73 -18.39 -14.70
C GLN A 206 -17.38 -17.77 -14.39
N VAL A 207 -17.33 -16.50 -14.02
CA VAL A 207 -16.10 -15.86 -13.51
C VAL A 207 -15.77 -16.41 -12.12
N VAL A 208 -14.62 -17.04 -11.99
CA VAL A 208 -14.17 -17.73 -10.76
C VAL A 208 -12.84 -17.22 -10.23
N GLY A 209 -12.19 -16.28 -10.92
CA GLY A 209 -10.99 -15.65 -10.44
C GLY A 209 -10.56 -14.46 -11.28
N TRP A 210 -9.62 -13.69 -10.75
CA TRP A 210 -9.11 -12.47 -11.37
C TRP A 210 -7.71 -12.15 -10.88
N LEU A 211 -7.02 -11.39 -11.72
CA LEU A 211 -5.77 -10.72 -11.46
C LEU A 211 -5.90 -9.28 -11.97
N ILE A 212 -5.96 -8.32 -11.05
CA ILE A 212 -6.10 -6.90 -11.35
C ILE A 212 -4.76 -6.21 -11.15
N SER A 213 -4.34 -5.44 -12.14
CA SER A 213 -3.08 -4.72 -12.16
C SER A 213 -3.28 -3.24 -12.46
N HIS A 214 -2.27 -2.42 -12.13
CA HIS A 214 -2.25 -0.99 -12.41
C HIS A 214 -0.88 -0.56 -12.94
N ARG A 215 -0.88 0.38 -13.88
CA ARG A 215 0.34 1.06 -14.33
C ARG A 215 0.69 2.16 -13.34
N ILE A 216 1.79 2.00 -12.60
CA ILE A 216 2.23 3.01 -11.62
C ILE A 216 3.42 3.83 -12.12
N PHE A 217 4.20 3.28 -13.04
CA PHE A 217 5.25 3.97 -13.81
C PHE A 217 5.29 3.37 -15.22
N PRO A 218 5.81 4.08 -16.23
CA PRO A 218 5.89 3.57 -17.61
C PRO A 218 6.51 2.17 -17.70
N ASP A 219 7.54 1.90 -16.89
CA ASP A 219 8.31 0.66 -16.86
C ASP A 219 7.85 -0.35 -15.79
N THR A 220 6.84 -0.02 -14.98
CA THR A 220 6.45 -0.79 -13.80
C THR A 220 4.94 -1.04 -13.70
N ILE A 221 4.54 -2.31 -13.63
CA ILE A 221 3.16 -2.72 -13.32
C ILE A 221 3.05 -3.19 -11.87
N ARG A 222 2.01 -2.69 -11.17
CA ARG A 222 1.62 -3.17 -9.85
C ARG A 222 0.53 -4.23 -9.95
N TYR A 223 0.83 -5.46 -9.52
CA TYR A 223 -0.15 -6.53 -9.35
C TYR A 223 -0.89 -6.28 -8.04
N THR A 224 -2.16 -5.88 -8.12
CA THR A 224 -2.88 -5.22 -7.03
C THR A 224 -3.82 -6.18 -6.29
N CYS A 225 -4.60 -6.97 -7.03
CA CYS A 225 -5.57 -7.89 -6.44
C CYS A 225 -5.55 -9.20 -7.22
N ALA A 226 -5.35 -10.33 -6.53
CA ALA A 226 -5.35 -11.65 -7.14
C ALA A 226 -6.17 -12.60 -6.29
N PHE A 227 -7.21 -13.19 -6.86
CA PHE A 227 -8.07 -14.12 -6.13
C PHE A 227 -8.73 -15.16 -7.04
N CYS A 228 -8.89 -16.38 -6.52
CA CYS A 228 -9.67 -17.45 -7.14
C CYS A 228 -10.64 -18.01 -6.09
N ARG A 229 -11.80 -18.47 -6.56
CA ARG A 229 -12.84 -19.09 -5.74
C ARG A 229 -12.27 -20.26 -4.90
N PRO A 230 -12.65 -20.40 -3.61
CA PRO A 230 -12.05 -21.38 -2.71
C PRO A 230 -12.02 -22.83 -3.21
N ASP A 231 -13.05 -23.28 -3.91
CA ASP A 231 -13.19 -24.65 -4.46
C ASP A 231 -12.17 -24.98 -5.58
N ILE A 232 -11.55 -23.97 -6.18
CA ILE A 232 -10.52 -24.11 -7.22
C ILE A 232 -9.11 -23.71 -6.75
N GLN A 233 -8.96 -23.26 -5.49
CA GLN A 233 -7.65 -22.93 -4.92
C GLN A 233 -6.78 -24.18 -4.76
N LYS A 234 -5.46 -23.96 -4.59
CA LYS A 234 -4.43 -25.00 -4.44
C LYS A 234 -4.27 -25.96 -5.64
N LYS A 235 -4.97 -25.70 -6.75
CA LYS A 235 -4.86 -26.44 -8.03
C LYS A 235 -4.00 -25.72 -9.08
N GLY A 236 -3.23 -24.71 -8.67
CA GLY A 236 -2.35 -23.93 -9.55
C GLY A 236 -3.04 -22.96 -10.52
N ARG A 237 -4.38 -22.84 -10.49
CA ARG A 237 -5.13 -21.98 -11.44
C ARG A 237 -4.72 -20.51 -11.42
N MET A 238 -4.47 -19.97 -10.23
CA MET A 238 -3.97 -18.61 -10.09
C MET A 238 -2.54 -18.46 -10.63
N ILE A 239 -1.72 -19.51 -10.52
CA ILE A 239 -0.35 -19.50 -11.05
C ILE A 239 -0.38 -19.38 -12.57
N THR A 240 -1.31 -20.06 -13.25
CA THR A 240 -1.49 -19.89 -14.70
C THR A 240 -1.88 -18.47 -15.07
N LEU A 241 -2.75 -17.83 -14.28
CA LEU A 241 -3.16 -16.44 -14.52
C LEU A 241 -1.98 -15.46 -14.36
N PHE A 242 -1.15 -15.66 -13.32
CA PHE A 242 0.11 -14.92 -13.16
C PHE A 242 1.07 -15.15 -14.33
N TYR A 243 1.21 -16.39 -14.80
CA TYR A 243 2.10 -16.73 -15.91
C TYR A 243 1.67 -16.06 -17.22
N GLU A 244 0.39 -16.05 -17.55
CA GLU A 244 -0.12 -15.35 -18.74
C GLU A 244 0.03 -13.84 -18.61
N ALA A 245 -0.28 -13.25 -17.45
CA ALA A 245 -0.04 -11.83 -17.20
C ALA A 245 1.45 -11.46 -17.32
N ALA A 246 2.34 -12.33 -16.83
CA ALA A 246 3.78 -12.15 -16.94
C ALA A 246 4.27 -12.18 -18.40
N LYS A 247 3.77 -13.12 -19.22
CA LYS A 247 4.08 -13.17 -20.65
C LYS A 247 3.66 -11.91 -21.38
N LEU A 248 2.43 -11.44 -21.12
CA LEU A 248 1.91 -10.20 -21.73
C LEU A 248 2.77 -8.99 -21.38
N GLN A 249 3.15 -8.87 -20.10
CA GLN A 249 4.02 -7.79 -19.63
C GLN A 249 5.43 -7.86 -20.25
N LEU A 250 6.04 -9.05 -20.28
CA LEU A 250 7.37 -9.25 -20.85
C LEU A 250 7.39 -8.93 -22.35
N ASN A 251 6.39 -9.40 -23.10
CA ASN A 251 6.27 -9.13 -24.54
C ASN A 251 6.11 -7.64 -24.84
N ALA A 252 5.44 -6.91 -23.96
CA ALA A 252 5.31 -5.46 -24.04
C ALA A 252 6.54 -4.70 -23.53
N LYS A 253 7.64 -5.40 -23.18
CA LYS A 253 8.92 -4.83 -22.76
C LYS A 253 8.82 -3.92 -21.54
N ILE A 254 7.99 -4.31 -20.58
CA ILE A 254 7.82 -3.60 -19.31
C ILE A 254 8.57 -4.38 -18.24
N PRO A 255 9.77 -3.93 -17.85
CA PRO A 255 10.72 -4.76 -17.14
C PRO A 255 10.35 -5.01 -15.68
N HIS A 256 9.59 -4.13 -15.02
CA HIS A 256 9.46 -4.17 -13.57
C HIS A 256 8.05 -4.54 -13.12
N PHE A 257 7.99 -5.30 -12.04
CA PHE A 257 6.75 -5.56 -11.33
C PHE A 257 6.89 -5.26 -9.84
N ILE A 258 5.76 -4.93 -9.23
CA ILE A 258 5.63 -4.78 -7.78
C ILE A 258 4.29 -5.35 -7.32
N TRP A 259 4.26 -5.94 -6.13
CA TRP A 259 3.01 -6.21 -5.42
C TRP A 259 3.21 -6.08 -3.92
N THR A 260 2.08 -6.02 -3.21
CA THR A 260 2.06 -6.08 -1.76
C THR A 260 1.26 -7.29 -1.30
N THR A 261 1.75 -7.98 -0.27
CA THR A 261 1.06 -9.11 0.34
C THR A 261 0.74 -8.77 1.80
N PRO A 262 -0.53 -8.50 2.14
CA PRO A 262 -0.94 -8.31 3.52
C PRO A 262 -0.59 -9.52 4.41
N MET A 263 -0.12 -9.26 5.63
CA MET A 263 0.36 -10.31 6.53
C MET A 263 -0.76 -11.24 7.05
N ASN A 264 -2.02 -10.80 7.01
CA ASN A 264 -3.19 -11.63 7.33
C ASN A 264 -3.43 -12.75 6.29
N HIS A 265 -2.93 -12.61 5.06
CA HIS A 265 -3.01 -13.66 4.02
C HIS A 265 -1.85 -14.64 4.12
N GLN A 266 -1.81 -15.42 5.22
CA GLN A 266 -0.68 -16.28 5.59
C GLN A 266 -0.23 -17.25 4.48
N SER A 267 -1.17 -17.82 3.72
CA SER A 267 -0.83 -18.71 2.60
C SER A 267 -0.07 -17.98 1.48
N MET A 268 -0.45 -16.74 1.17
CA MET A 268 0.26 -15.93 0.18
C MET A 268 1.62 -15.46 0.73
N VAL A 269 1.70 -15.11 2.01
CA VAL A 269 2.98 -14.79 2.68
C VAL A 269 3.96 -15.97 2.60
N ALA A 270 3.49 -17.18 2.90
CA ALA A 270 4.28 -18.40 2.77
C ALA A 270 4.70 -18.64 1.32
N PHE A 271 3.78 -18.50 0.37
CA PHE A 271 4.10 -18.62 -1.06
C PHE A 271 5.19 -17.63 -1.49
N VAL A 272 5.10 -16.36 -1.08
CA VAL A 272 6.13 -15.36 -1.36
C VAL A 272 7.49 -15.79 -0.79
N LYS A 273 7.54 -16.16 0.49
CA LYS A 273 8.79 -16.53 1.19
C LYS A 273 9.44 -17.79 0.60
N TYR A 274 8.64 -18.81 0.27
CA TYR A 274 9.15 -20.13 -0.13
C TYR A 274 9.27 -20.33 -1.64
N ARG A 275 8.52 -19.57 -2.47
CA ARG A 275 8.49 -19.76 -3.93
C ARG A 275 8.95 -18.54 -4.71
N CYS A 276 8.53 -17.34 -4.31
CA CYS A 276 8.84 -16.13 -5.07
C CYS A 276 10.22 -15.55 -4.73
N LEU A 277 10.64 -15.62 -3.47
CA LEU A 277 11.83 -14.92 -2.95
C LEU A 277 13.09 -15.07 -3.84
N PRO A 278 13.47 -16.26 -4.35
CA PRO A 278 14.66 -16.39 -5.19
C PRO A 278 14.60 -15.58 -6.51
N TYR A 279 13.40 -15.28 -6.98
CA TYR A 279 13.12 -14.60 -8.26
C TYR A 279 12.81 -13.11 -8.10
N LEU A 280 12.76 -12.61 -6.86
CA LEU A 280 12.59 -11.19 -6.58
C LEU A 280 13.93 -10.44 -6.66
N THR A 281 13.86 -9.14 -6.91
CA THR A 281 14.99 -8.22 -6.74
C THR A 281 15.00 -7.62 -5.33
N SER A 282 13.82 -7.46 -4.73
CA SER A 282 13.69 -6.97 -3.36
C SER A 282 12.45 -7.52 -2.69
N ILE A 283 12.60 -7.84 -1.40
CA ILE A 283 11.51 -8.04 -0.47
C ILE A 283 11.72 -7.10 0.71
N GLN A 284 10.70 -6.31 1.03
CA GLN A 284 10.69 -5.43 2.19
C GLN A 284 9.41 -5.67 2.99
N GLU A 285 9.38 -5.18 4.22
CA GLU A 285 8.19 -5.23 5.06
C GLU A 285 7.72 -3.81 5.34
N THR A 286 6.41 -3.57 5.27
CA THR A 286 5.81 -2.41 5.93
C THR A 286 5.34 -2.82 7.31
N ARG A 287 5.56 -1.95 8.29
CA ARG A 287 5.00 -2.07 9.63
C ARG A 287 3.97 -0.98 9.87
N ILE A 288 3.04 -1.29 10.75
CA ILE A 288 2.08 -0.33 11.30
C ILE A 288 2.31 -0.20 12.79
N ILE A 289 2.19 1.03 13.27
CA ILE A 289 2.24 1.39 14.68
C ILE A 289 1.11 2.36 14.96
N SER A 290 0.55 2.33 16.16
CA SER A 290 -0.60 3.16 16.48
C SER A 290 -0.54 3.67 17.92
N LYS A 291 -1.33 4.71 18.19
CA LYS A 291 -1.56 5.22 19.53
C LYS A 291 -3.03 5.59 19.69
N LEU A 292 -3.61 5.21 20.83
CA LEU A 292 -4.91 5.72 21.24
C LEU A 292 -4.71 7.15 21.78
N LEU A 293 -5.53 8.07 21.29
CA LEU A 293 -5.52 9.45 21.75
C LEU A 293 -6.50 9.55 22.91
N LEU A 294 -5.99 9.95 24.07
CA LEU A 294 -6.84 10.24 25.22
C LEU A 294 -7.56 11.56 24.95
N GLY A 295 -8.88 11.55 25.13
CA GLY A 295 -9.74 12.73 25.04
C GLY A 295 -9.67 13.58 26.29
#